data_AF-A0A8J9UT59-F1
#
_entry.id   AF-A0A8J9UT59-F1
#
_cell.length_a   1.000
_cell.length_b   1.000
_cell.length_c   1.000
_cell.angle_alpha   90.00
_cell.angle_beta   90.00
_cell.angle_gamma   90.00
#
_symmetry.space_group_name_H-M   'P 1'
#
loop_
_entity.id
_entity.type
_entity.pdbx_description
1 polymer ?
#
loop_
_entity_poly.entity_id
_entity_poly.type
_entity_poly.pdbx_seq_one_letter_code
_entity_poly.pdbx_strand_id
1 'polypeptide(L)'
;MMVLKVKNFCEREKRNNAPLIPLRCVQARVAAITGVSEKNVSKITKEGEVAASTSTKVSTPRKSGPRPKKIELDDFERRVAEKNIGQEANKIVQITEEAFATITEEEWRKECEHVKKVEEKYYADGPVIDSEMERFIIEVGDDSDTSDDEDDEEDEVDDDLSGISPLDEHFLIDHNYNKKY
;
A
#
# COMPACT_ATOMS: atom_id res chain seq x y z
N MET A 1 -25.39 19.72 22.84
CA MET A 1 -25.27 18.58 23.78
C MET A 1 -26.42 17.60 23.56
N MET A 2 -26.20 16.28 23.64
CA MET A 2 -27.23 15.25 23.36
C MET A 2 -28.47 15.40 24.25
N VAL A 3 -28.28 15.69 25.55
CA VAL A 3 -29.36 15.90 26.52
C VAL A 3 -30.32 17.03 26.10
N LEU A 4 -29.79 18.11 25.52
CA LEU A 4 -30.62 19.22 25.03
C LEU A 4 -31.52 18.81 23.86
N LYS A 5 -31.02 17.97 22.94
CA LYS A 5 -31.80 17.45 21.81
C LYS A 5 -32.97 16.58 22.29
N VAL A 6 -32.69 15.71 23.27
CA VAL A 6 -33.71 14.86 23.91
C VAL A 6 -34.80 15.71 24.56
N LYS A 7 -34.40 16.69 25.38
CA LYS A 7 -35.35 17.61 26.03
C LYS A 7 -36.24 18.32 25.01
N ASN A 8 -35.64 18.88 23.95
CA ASN A 8 -36.38 19.61 22.92
C ASN A 8 -37.34 18.71 22.14
N PHE A 9 -36.99 17.44 21.90
CA PHE A 9 -37.90 16.48 21.29
C PHE A 9 -39.11 16.21 22.20
N CYS A 10 -38.88 15.93 23.48
CA CYS A 10 -39.96 15.68 24.45
C CYS A 10 -40.86 16.92 24.66
N GLU A 11 -40.32 18.13 24.69
CA GLU A 11 -41.11 19.37 24.77
C GLU A 11 -41.99 19.60 23.53
N ARG A 12 -41.56 19.13 22.35
CA ARG A 12 -42.39 19.16 21.13
C ARG A 12 -43.55 18.17 21.23
N GLU A 13 -43.30 16.96 21.71
CA GLU A 13 -44.38 15.97 21.94
C GLU A 13 -45.38 16.46 23.00
N LYS A 14 -44.89 17.10 24.07
CA LYS A 14 -45.72 17.72 25.09
C LYS A 14 -46.63 18.81 24.51
N ARG A 15 -46.09 19.69 23.68
CA ARG A 15 -46.88 20.75 23.01
C ARG A 15 -47.91 20.18 22.03
N ASN A 16 -47.58 19.07 21.38
CA ASN A 16 -48.47 18.38 20.46
C ASN A 16 -49.55 17.53 21.17
N ASN A 17 -49.40 17.29 22.49
CA ASN A 17 -50.22 16.40 23.30
C ASN A 17 -50.35 14.96 22.73
N ALA A 18 -49.42 14.58 21.86
CA ALA A 18 -49.39 13.30 21.18
C ALA A 18 -47.96 13.01 20.66
N PRO A 19 -47.56 11.73 20.56
CA PRO A 19 -46.26 11.37 20.02
C PRO A 19 -46.08 11.89 18.58
N LEU A 20 -44.98 12.60 18.31
CA LEU A 20 -44.67 13.04 16.93
C LEU A 20 -44.36 11.85 16.02
N ILE A 21 -43.75 10.82 16.60
CA ILE A 21 -43.44 9.56 15.93
C ILE A 21 -44.11 8.45 16.74
N PRO A 22 -44.87 7.53 16.14
CA PRO A 22 -45.54 6.45 16.88
C PRO A 22 -44.58 5.66 17.77
N LEU A 23 -45.02 5.30 18.98
CA LEU A 23 -44.19 4.55 19.96
C LEU A 23 -43.70 3.20 19.41
N ARG A 24 -44.46 2.58 18.49
CA ARG A 24 -44.06 1.36 17.78
C ARG A 24 -42.81 1.53 16.91
N CYS A 25 -42.55 2.74 16.42
CA CYS A 25 -41.42 3.05 15.53
C CYS A 25 -40.19 3.46 16.34
N VAL A 26 -39.69 2.54 17.18
CA VAL A 26 -38.64 2.81 18.18
C VAL A 26 -37.36 3.37 17.56
N GLN A 27 -36.88 2.80 16.44
CA GLN A 27 -35.64 3.23 15.80
C GLN A 27 -35.75 4.66 15.24
N ALA A 28 -36.86 5.00 14.58
CA ALA A 28 -37.13 6.34 14.06
C ALA A 28 -37.21 7.38 15.20
N ARG A 29 -37.80 7.01 16.34
CA ARG A 29 -37.82 7.87 17.54
C ARG A 29 -36.42 8.15 18.06
N VAL A 30 -35.60 7.10 18.25
CA VAL A 30 -34.24 7.22 18.76
C VAL A 30 -33.39 8.08 17.83
N ALA A 31 -33.50 7.88 16.51
CA ALA A 31 -32.83 8.70 15.50
C ALA A 31 -33.20 10.19 15.62
N ALA A 32 -34.50 10.50 15.71
CA ALA A 32 -34.98 11.88 15.82
C ALA A 32 -34.59 12.56 17.16
N ILE A 33 -34.53 11.79 18.25
CA ILE A 33 -34.16 12.27 19.59
C ILE A 33 -32.66 12.54 19.70
N THR A 34 -31.84 11.60 19.23
CA THR A 34 -30.36 11.66 19.37
C THR A 34 -29.72 12.44 18.22
N GLY A 35 -30.42 12.59 17.09
CA GLY A 35 -29.94 13.24 15.88
C GLY A 35 -28.94 12.40 15.08
N VAL A 36 -29.01 11.07 15.21
CA VAL A 36 -28.22 10.12 14.40
C VAL A 36 -29.13 9.48 13.34
N SER A 37 -28.55 8.93 12.28
CA SER A 37 -29.34 8.26 11.24
C SER A 37 -29.97 6.97 11.75
N GLU A 38 -31.14 6.58 11.23
CA GLU A 38 -31.77 5.30 11.56
C GLU A 38 -30.85 4.10 11.26
N LYS A 39 -30.07 4.19 10.18
CA LYS A 39 -29.01 3.20 9.85
C LYS A 39 -27.99 3.06 10.98
N ASN A 40 -27.55 4.17 11.56
CA ASN A 40 -26.61 4.16 12.68
C ASN A 40 -27.27 3.62 13.96
N VAL A 41 -28.53 3.97 14.24
CA VAL A 41 -29.28 3.37 15.37
C VAL A 41 -29.33 1.86 15.21
N SER A 42 -29.71 1.36 14.03
CA SER A 42 -29.76 -0.08 13.76
C SER A 42 -28.39 -0.76 13.92
N LYS A 43 -27.32 -0.12 13.44
CA LYS A 43 -25.96 -0.66 13.56
C LYS A 43 -25.54 -0.77 15.02
N ILE A 44 -25.76 0.29 15.81
CA ILE A 44 -25.44 0.33 17.25
C ILE A 44 -26.24 -0.73 18.01
N THR A 45 -27.54 -0.88 17.72
CA THR A 45 -28.37 -1.91 18.38
C THR A 45 -27.84 -3.31 18.10
N LYS A 46 -27.55 -3.63 16.83
CA LYS A 46 -26.98 -4.95 16.46
C LYS A 46 -25.61 -5.20 17.09
N GLU A 47 -24.72 -4.20 17.07
CA GLU A 47 -23.41 -4.31 17.71
C GLU A 47 -23.52 -4.49 19.23
N GLY A 48 -24.47 -3.79 19.87
CA GLY A 48 -24.77 -3.93 21.29
C GLY A 48 -25.31 -5.31 21.67
N GLU A 49 -26.20 -5.88 20.87
CA GLU A 49 -26.70 -7.26 21.04
C GLU A 49 -25.57 -8.28 20.92
N VAL A 50 -24.74 -8.16 19.87
CA VAL A 50 -23.58 -9.05 19.65
C VAL A 50 -22.57 -8.94 20.79
N ALA A 51 -22.29 -7.74 21.29
CA ALA A 51 -21.39 -7.50 22.41
C ALA A 51 -21.96 -7.94 23.77
N ALA A 52 -23.29 -8.00 23.91
CA ALA A 52 -23.95 -8.51 25.11
C ALA A 52 -23.99 -10.06 25.11
N SER A 53 -24.22 -10.69 23.96
CA SER A 53 -24.21 -12.15 23.82
C SER A 53 -22.81 -12.75 23.82
N THR A 54 -21.88 -12.06 23.17
CA THR A 54 -20.46 -12.42 23.13
C THR A 54 -19.78 -11.44 24.06
N SER A 55 -19.42 -11.81 25.28
CA SER A 55 -18.68 -10.96 26.25
C SER A 55 -17.26 -10.62 25.76
N THR A 56 -17.18 -10.09 24.54
CA THR A 56 -15.99 -9.71 23.79
C THR A 56 -16.09 -8.23 23.56
N LYS A 57 -15.03 -7.54 23.98
CA LYS A 57 -14.82 -6.10 23.89
C LYS A 57 -15.21 -5.58 22.49
N VAL A 58 -16.08 -4.57 22.43
CA VAL A 58 -16.41 -3.83 21.21
C VAL A 58 -15.10 -3.40 20.55
N SER A 59 -14.76 -4.04 19.44
CA SER A 59 -13.52 -3.79 18.73
C SER A 59 -13.65 -2.43 18.04
N THR A 60 -12.93 -1.43 18.52
CA THR A 60 -12.81 -0.15 17.82
C THR A 60 -12.32 -0.41 16.40
N PRO A 61 -12.87 0.29 15.37
CA PRO A 61 -12.29 0.26 14.03
C PRO A 61 -10.81 0.55 14.16
N ARG A 62 -10.00 -0.49 14.01
CA ARG A 62 -8.56 -0.39 14.14
C ARG A 62 -8.13 0.55 13.02
N LYS A 63 -7.54 1.69 13.38
CA LYS A 63 -6.85 2.55 12.43
C LYS A 63 -5.88 1.65 11.68
N SER A 64 -6.19 1.33 10.42
CA SER A 64 -5.30 0.60 9.54
C SER A 64 -4.20 1.57 9.14
N GLY A 65 -3.29 1.83 10.07
CA GLY A 65 -2.00 2.38 9.70
C GLY A 65 -1.40 1.44 8.65
N PRO A 66 -0.67 1.97 7.65
CA PRO A 66 0.14 1.14 6.78
C PRO A 66 0.91 0.18 7.66
N ARG A 67 0.78 -1.13 7.44
CA ARG A 67 1.64 -2.08 8.14
C ARG A 67 3.07 -1.67 7.77
N PRO A 68 4.01 -1.56 8.72
CA PRO A 68 5.40 -1.38 8.35
C PRO A 68 5.72 -2.50 7.35
N LYS A 69 6.14 -2.11 6.14
CA LYS A 69 6.55 -3.08 5.12
C LYS A 69 7.64 -3.90 5.79
N LYS A 70 7.47 -5.23 5.80
CA LYS A 70 8.48 -6.14 6.33
C LYS A 70 9.73 -5.89 5.49
N ILE A 71 10.80 -5.41 6.11
CA ILE A 71 12.11 -5.35 5.45
C ILE A 71 12.51 -6.82 5.31
N GLU A 72 12.52 -7.31 4.08
CA GLU A 72 13.07 -8.63 3.77
C GLU A 72 14.59 -8.45 3.82
N LEU A 73 15.17 -8.83 4.95
CA LEU A 73 16.62 -8.88 5.10
C LEU A 73 17.11 -10.23 4.58
N ASP A 74 18.12 -10.23 3.73
CA ASP A 74 18.73 -11.46 3.23
C ASP A 74 19.57 -12.18 4.32
N ASP A 75 20.11 -13.35 3.97
CA ASP A 75 20.90 -14.17 4.89
C ASP A 75 22.26 -13.53 5.26
N PHE A 76 22.76 -12.59 4.45
CA PHE A 76 23.97 -11.82 4.71
C PHE A 76 23.66 -10.62 5.63
N GLU A 77 22.66 -9.81 5.29
CA GLU A 77 22.24 -8.65 6.05
C GLU A 77 21.88 -9.02 7.49
N ARG A 78 21.24 -10.18 7.67
CA ARG A 78 20.96 -10.74 9.00
C ARG A 78 22.24 -11.05 9.78
N ARG A 79 23.23 -11.70 9.14
CA ARG A 79 24.54 -12.03 9.76
C ARG A 79 25.31 -10.78 10.18
N VAL A 80 25.24 -9.72 9.36
CA VAL A 80 25.87 -8.43 9.68
C VAL A 80 25.12 -7.73 10.80
N ALA A 81 23.79 -7.66 10.73
CA ALA A 81 22.95 -7.01 11.75
C ALA A 81 23.11 -7.63 13.15
N GLU A 82 23.22 -8.96 13.24
CA GLU A 82 23.44 -9.68 14.49
C GLU A 82 24.78 -9.31 15.18
N LYS A 83 25.80 -8.98 14.39
CA LYS A 83 27.15 -8.65 14.88
C LYS A 83 27.42 -7.15 14.97
N ASN A 84 26.55 -6.31 14.41
CA ASN A 84 26.73 -4.85 14.33
C ASN A 84 26.39 -4.11 15.64
N ILE A 85 25.72 -4.77 16.60
CA ILE A 85 25.29 -4.08 17.83
C ILE A 85 26.51 -3.75 18.71
N GLY A 86 26.91 -2.47 18.72
CA GLY A 86 27.94 -1.92 19.60
C GLY A 86 29.39 -2.13 19.15
N GLN A 87 29.65 -2.42 17.87
CA GLN A 87 31.01 -2.53 17.33
C GLN A 87 31.49 -1.21 16.71
N GLU A 88 32.80 -0.97 16.74
CA GLU A 88 33.42 0.15 16.04
C GLU A 88 33.43 -0.08 14.51
N ALA A 89 33.33 0.99 13.72
CA ALA A 89 33.19 0.94 12.27
C ALA A 89 34.25 0.07 11.56
N ASN A 90 35.49 0.07 12.04
CA ASN A 90 36.58 -0.75 11.49
C ASN A 90 36.33 -2.26 11.63
N LYS A 91 35.61 -2.66 12.69
CA LYS A 91 35.31 -4.07 12.95
C LYS A 91 34.11 -4.54 12.14
N ILE A 92 33.21 -3.64 11.77
CA ILE A 92 32.10 -3.92 10.84
C ILE A 92 32.67 -4.28 9.46
N VAL A 93 33.68 -3.55 8.98
CA VAL A 93 34.35 -3.84 7.70
C VAL A 93 34.93 -5.27 7.68
N GLN A 94 35.62 -5.67 8.75
CA GLN A 94 36.16 -7.03 8.88
C GLN A 94 35.05 -8.08 8.92
N ILE A 95 33.97 -7.83 9.67
CA ILE A 95 32.83 -8.76 9.75
C ILE A 95 32.16 -8.93 8.37
N THR A 96 32.05 -7.86 7.58
CA THR A 96 31.54 -7.95 6.22
C THR A 96 32.47 -8.73 5.29
N GLU A 97 33.79 -8.48 5.33
CA GLU A 97 34.77 -9.21 4.51
C GLU A 97 34.79 -10.72 4.85
N GLU A 98 34.73 -11.05 6.15
CA GLU A 98 34.59 -12.44 6.60
C GLU A 98 33.27 -13.06 6.15
N ALA A 99 32.16 -12.31 6.19
CA ALA A 99 30.87 -12.78 5.69
C ALA A 99 30.89 -13.01 4.17
N PHE A 100 31.55 -12.15 3.40
CA PHE A 100 31.79 -12.33 1.96
C PHE A 100 32.67 -13.54 1.64
N ALA A 101 33.64 -13.86 2.50
CA ALA A 101 34.45 -15.07 2.32
C ALA A 101 33.69 -16.36 2.68
N THR A 102 32.65 -16.25 3.52
CA THR A 102 31.88 -17.40 4.01
C THR A 102 30.68 -17.72 3.12
N ILE A 103 30.28 -16.82 2.21
CA ILE A 103 29.14 -17.06 1.33
C ILE A 103 29.48 -18.17 0.33
N THR A 104 28.62 -19.20 0.28
CA THR A 104 28.84 -20.35 -0.59
C THR A 104 28.12 -20.16 -1.92
N GLU A 105 28.52 -20.91 -2.95
CA GLU A 105 27.85 -20.91 -4.27
C GLU A 105 26.35 -21.23 -4.16
N GLU A 106 25.98 -22.09 -3.20
CA GLU A 106 24.57 -22.43 -2.93
C GLU A 106 23.77 -21.26 -2.36
N GLU A 107 24.39 -20.45 -1.49
CA GLU A 107 23.79 -19.23 -0.94
C GLU A 107 23.63 -18.17 -2.03
N TRP A 108 24.63 -18.00 -2.91
CA TRP A 108 24.53 -17.12 -4.07
C TRP A 108 23.44 -17.53 -5.05
N ARG A 109 23.33 -18.83 -5.34
CA ARG A 109 22.27 -19.35 -6.20
C ARG A 109 20.88 -19.03 -5.65
N LYS A 110 20.69 -19.17 -4.34
CA LYS A 110 19.43 -18.84 -3.68
C LYS A 110 19.09 -17.35 -3.82
N GLU A 111 20.08 -16.47 -3.73
CA GLU A 111 19.90 -15.04 -3.93
C GLU A 111 19.55 -14.70 -5.39
N CYS A 112 20.22 -15.34 -6.35
CA CYS A 112 19.89 -15.24 -7.77
C CYS A 112 18.44 -15.71 -8.06
N GLU A 113 18.01 -16.80 -7.42
CA GLU A 113 16.62 -17.26 -7.51
C GLU A 113 15.64 -16.28 -6.85
N HIS A 114 16.02 -15.64 -5.74
CA HIS A 114 15.22 -14.61 -5.10
C HIS A 114 15.01 -13.40 -6.01
N VAL A 115 16.08 -12.86 -6.61
CA VAL A 115 16.00 -11.72 -7.54
C VAL A 115 15.10 -12.05 -8.74
N LYS A 116 15.28 -13.21 -9.37
CA LYS A 116 14.42 -13.67 -10.48
C LYS A 116 12.94 -13.71 -10.09
N LYS A 117 12.64 -14.20 -8.89
CA LYS A 117 11.28 -14.26 -8.36
C LYS A 117 10.70 -12.87 -8.06
N VAL A 118 11.54 -11.94 -7.58
CA VAL A 118 11.15 -10.55 -7.36
C VAL A 118 10.82 -9.88 -8.69
N GLU A 119 11.65 -10.06 -9.72
CA GLU A 119 11.41 -9.56 -11.07
C GLU A 119 10.12 -10.14 -11.68
N GLU A 120 9.93 -11.45 -11.58
CA GLU A 120 8.69 -12.11 -12.05
C GLU A 120 7.45 -11.53 -11.37
N LYS A 121 7.54 -11.22 -10.06
CA LYS A 121 6.46 -10.57 -9.33
C LYS A 121 6.19 -9.15 -9.85
N TYR A 122 7.23 -8.35 -10.08
CA TYR A 122 7.06 -7.01 -10.67
C TYR A 122 6.45 -7.08 -12.08
N TYR A 123 6.85 -8.06 -12.87
CA TYR A 123 6.29 -8.29 -14.20
C TYR A 123 4.82 -8.73 -14.13
N ALA A 124 4.47 -9.63 -13.21
CA ALA A 124 3.09 -10.09 -13.00
C ALA A 124 2.16 -9.01 -12.44
N ASP A 125 2.68 -8.14 -11.57
CA ASP A 125 1.94 -7.01 -11.00
C ASP A 125 1.90 -5.79 -11.96
N GLY A 126 2.72 -5.78 -13.03
CA GLY A 126 2.82 -4.73 -14.04
C GLY A 126 1.49 -4.36 -14.75
N PRO A 127 0.68 -5.34 -15.20
CA PRO A 127 -0.62 -5.04 -15.81
C PRO A 127 -1.61 -4.36 -14.86
N VAL A 128 -1.50 -4.60 -13.54
CA VAL A 128 -2.41 -4.03 -12.53
C VAL A 128 -2.13 -2.53 -12.32
N ILE A 129 -0.86 -2.11 -12.39
CA ILE A 129 -0.48 -0.70 -12.27
C ILE A 129 -0.82 0.11 -13.54
N ASP A 130 -0.62 -0.42 -14.74
CA ASP A 130 -0.99 0.27 -15.99
C ASP A 130 -2.53 0.42 -16.10
N SER A 131 -3.28 -0.63 -15.77
CA SER A 131 -4.75 -0.59 -15.74
C SER A 131 -5.32 0.31 -14.62
N GLU A 132 -4.57 0.52 -13.53
CA GLU A 132 -4.93 1.50 -12.49
C GLU A 132 -4.58 2.93 -12.92
N MET A 133 -3.48 3.14 -13.64
CA MET A 133 -3.08 4.43 -14.20
C MET A 133 -4.06 4.92 -15.27
N GLU A 134 -4.55 4.03 -16.15
CA GLU A 134 -5.59 4.36 -17.15
C GLU A 134 -6.92 4.80 -16.50
N ARG A 135 -7.25 4.28 -15.32
CA ARG A 135 -8.47 4.66 -14.58
C ARG A 135 -8.45 6.11 -14.07
N PHE A 136 -7.28 6.73 -14.02
CA PHE A 136 -7.10 8.12 -13.59
C PHE A 136 -7.00 9.11 -14.77
N ILE A 137 -7.24 8.68 -16.01
CA ILE A 137 -7.39 9.61 -17.14
C ILE A 137 -8.67 10.45 -16.90
N ILE A 138 -8.48 11.71 -16.52
CA ILE A 138 -9.57 12.68 -16.35
C ILE A 138 -9.73 13.38 -17.69
N GLU A 139 -10.83 13.10 -18.40
CA GLU A 139 -11.26 13.90 -19.54
C GLU A 139 -11.65 15.30 -19.05
N VAL A 140 -10.69 16.23 -19.09
CA VAL A 140 -10.97 17.66 -18.99
C VAL A 140 -11.43 18.06 -20.38
N GLY A 141 -12.76 18.19 -20.56
CA GLY A 141 -13.34 18.52 -21.85
C GLY A 141 -12.67 19.74 -22.48
N ASP A 142 -12.24 19.58 -23.73
CA ASP A 142 -11.96 20.66 -24.65
C ASP A 142 -12.70 20.37 -25.96
N ASP A 143 -13.70 21.21 -26.24
CA ASP A 143 -14.41 21.27 -27.52
C ASP A 143 -13.41 21.70 -28.60
N SER A 144 -12.96 20.77 -29.44
CA SER A 144 -12.42 21.11 -30.76
C SER A 144 -12.50 19.91 -31.68
N ASP A 145 -13.42 19.95 -32.64
CA ASP A 145 -13.40 19.09 -33.82
C ASP A 145 -12.02 19.19 -34.49
N THR A 146 -11.25 18.11 -34.46
CA THR A 146 -10.08 17.94 -35.32
C THR A 146 -10.43 16.86 -36.34
N SER A 147 -10.43 17.26 -37.60
CA SER A 147 -10.75 16.41 -38.75
C SER A 147 -9.78 15.25 -38.84
N ASP A 148 -10.36 14.06 -39.04
CA ASP A 148 -9.66 12.81 -39.36
C ASP A 148 -9.13 12.90 -40.81
N ASP A 149 -7.82 13.06 -40.95
CA ASP A 149 -7.07 12.94 -42.20
C ASP A 149 -5.67 12.46 -41.83
N GLU A 150 -5.44 11.14 -41.80
CA GLU A 150 -4.09 10.58 -41.88
C GLU A 150 -4.08 9.37 -42.83
N ASP A 151 -3.38 9.60 -43.95
CA ASP A 151 -2.96 8.68 -45.01
C ASP A 151 -2.11 7.52 -44.46
N ASP A 152 -2.23 6.36 -45.11
CA ASP A 152 -1.34 5.20 -44.99
C ASP A 152 0.09 5.55 -45.47
N GLU A 153 1.10 5.30 -44.63
CA GLU A 153 2.48 5.00 -45.07
C GLU A 153 3.07 3.90 -44.16
N GLU A 154 3.26 2.69 -44.70
CA GLU A 154 4.04 1.61 -44.07
C GLU A 154 5.53 1.92 -44.22
N ASP A 155 6.19 2.40 -43.17
CA ASP A 155 7.65 2.55 -43.15
C ASP A 155 8.33 1.18 -42.97
N GLU A 156 8.99 0.68 -44.02
CA GLU A 156 9.94 -0.44 -43.93
C GLU A 156 11.17 0.00 -43.11
N VAL A 157 11.38 -0.61 -41.95
CA VAL A 157 12.58 -0.43 -41.15
C VAL A 157 13.74 -1.23 -41.75
N ASP A 158 14.65 -0.52 -42.43
CA ASP A 158 15.95 -1.03 -42.84
C ASP A 158 16.82 -1.29 -41.59
N ASP A 159 17.10 -2.56 -41.29
CA ASP A 159 18.00 -3.03 -40.21
C ASP A 159 19.48 -2.71 -40.52
N ASP A 160 19.87 -1.43 -40.52
CA ASP A 160 21.28 -1.02 -40.60
C ASP A 160 21.91 -0.91 -39.19
N LEU A 161 22.41 -2.04 -38.69
CA LEU A 161 23.19 -2.14 -37.44
C LEU A 161 24.71 -1.99 -37.66
N SER A 162 25.16 -1.36 -38.74
CA SER A 162 26.59 -1.22 -39.07
C SER A 162 27.42 -0.36 -38.09
N GLY A 163 26.77 0.28 -37.11
CA GLY A 163 27.40 1.14 -36.10
C GLY A 163 27.71 0.47 -34.75
N ILE A 164 27.31 -0.78 -34.53
CA ILE A 164 27.48 -1.44 -33.22
C ILE A 164 28.78 -2.27 -33.25
N SER A 165 29.83 -1.76 -32.62
CA SER A 165 31.08 -2.52 -32.46
C SER A 165 30.92 -3.60 -31.38
N PRO A 166 31.36 -4.85 -31.62
CA PRO A 166 31.39 -5.89 -30.61
C PRO A 166 32.25 -5.48 -29.40
N LEU A 167 31.75 -5.71 -28.18
CA LEU A 167 32.49 -5.48 -26.95
C LEU A 167 33.62 -6.51 -26.83
N ASP A 168 34.87 -6.05 -26.89
CA ASP A 168 36.06 -6.88 -26.63
C ASP A 168 36.06 -7.37 -25.17
N GLU A 169 36.11 -8.69 -24.98
CA GLU A 169 36.10 -9.41 -23.70
C GLU A 169 37.34 -9.20 -22.80
N HIS A 170 38.14 -8.14 -22.97
CA HIS A 170 39.49 -8.08 -22.40
C HIS A 170 39.76 -7.00 -21.32
N PHE A 171 38.75 -6.50 -20.60
CA PHE A 171 38.97 -5.67 -19.41
C PHE A 171 38.70 -6.42 -18.10
N LEU A 172 39.52 -7.46 -17.87
CA LEU A 172 39.79 -7.96 -16.54
C LEU A 172 41.02 -7.25 -15.96
N ILE A 173 40.80 -6.62 -14.80
CA ILE A 173 41.74 -6.36 -13.70
C ILE A 173 42.68 -5.15 -13.87
N ASP A 174 42.34 -4.05 -13.18
CA ASP A 174 43.23 -3.46 -12.16
C ASP A 174 42.51 -2.31 -11.42
N HIS A 175 41.71 -2.65 -10.39
CA HIS A 175 41.25 -1.66 -9.40
C HIS A 175 42.30 -1.53 -8.29
N ASN A 176 43.42 -0.85 -8.58
CA ASN A 176 44.36 -0.42 -7.55
C ASN A 176 44.04 1.03 -7.14
N TYR A 177 43.05 1.21 -6.27
CA TYR A 177 42.85 2.49 -5.58
C TYR A 177 43.77 2.56 -4.36
N ASN A 178 45.04 2.89 -4.60
CA ASN A 178 45.88 3.46 -3.56
C ASN A 178 46.81 4.51 -4.15
N LYS A 179 46.42 5.78 -4.07
CA LYS A 179 47.38 6.88 -4.16
C LYS A 179 47.01 8.01 -3.20
N LYS A 180 47.78 8.05 -2.13
CA LYS A 180 47.97 9.18 -1.23
C LYS A 180 48.26 10.47 -2.01
N TYR A 181 47.61 11.56 -1.63
CA TYR A 181 48.25 12.87 -1.43
C TYR A 181 47.61 13.53 -0.22
#